data_AF-A0A1S3X6S0-F1
#
_entry.id   AF-A0A1S3X6S0-F1
#
_cell.length_a   1.000
_cell.length_b   1.000
_cell.length_c   1.000
_cell.angle_alpha   90.00
_cell.angle_beta   90.00
_cell.angle_gamma   90.00
#
_symmetry.space_group_name_H-M   'P 1'
#
loop_
_entity.id
_entity.type
_entity.pdbx_description
1 polymer ?
#
loop_
_entity_poly.entity_id
_entity_poly.type
_entity_poly.pdbx_seq_one_letter_code
_entity_poly.pdbx_strand_id
1 'polypeptide(L)'
;MDIGILIKSKKRFVRGQPRIGWGALTKYTALELEGKLATIGSWKSDGDANGMWTTTADCIREAAREVLGVSKGYLGGHRGNWWWNDVVQSKVEAKKAAFLKLVKSTGEEQRRANKERYKEARREAKVAVMKAKTAAFGRQKDIRKLGGRRK
;
A
#
# COMPACT_ATOMS: atom_id res chain seq x y z
N MET A 1 -6.58 -39.01 4.63
CA MET A 1 -5.41 -38.12 4.75
C MET A 1 -5.81 -36.76 4.19
N ASP A 2 -6.08 -35.78 5.05
CA ASP A 2 -6.54 -34.45 4.64
C ASP A 2 -5.35 -33.55 4.29
N ILE A 3 -5.18 -33.29 2.99
CA ILE A 3 -4.17 -32.35 2.49
C ILE A 3 -4.81 -30.97 2.45
N GLY A 4 -4.73 -30.25 3.57
CA GLY A 4 -5.15 -28.85 3.68
C GLY A 4 -4.25 -27.94 2.84
N ILE A 5 -4.70 -27.56 1.63
CA ILE A 5 -4.00 -26.58 0.80
C ILE A 5 -4.16 -25.19 1.42
N LEU A 6 -3.20 -24.82 2.28
CA LEU A 6 -3.10 -23.50 2.89
C LEU A 6 -2.53 -22.51 1.86
N ILE A 7 -3.41 -21.81 1.15
CA ILE A 7 -3.03 -20.72 0.23
C ILE A 7 -2.52 -19.54 1.06
N LYS A 8 -1.25 -19.58 1.45
CA LYS A 8 -0.55 -18.45 2.08
C LYS A 8 -0.27 -17.40 1.01
N SER A 9 -1.00 -16.29 1.02
CA SER A 9 -0.64 -15.12 0.21
C SER A 9 0.69 -14.57 0.72
N LYS A 10 1.77 -14.73 -0.08
CA LYS A 10 3.05 -14.08 0.21
C LYS A 10 2.87 -12.57 0.06
N LYS A 11 2.69 -11.87 1.19
CA LYS A 11 2.83 -10.41 1.27
C LYS A 11 4.29 -10.08 0.92
N ARG A 12 4.54 -9.64 -0.32
CA ARG A 12 5.84 -9.07 -0.68
C ARG A 12 5.99 -7.75 0.07
N PHE A 13 6.75 -7.79 1.16
CA PHE A 13 7.16 -6.61 1.89
C PHE A 13 8.30 -5.95 1.12
N VAL A 14 7.97 -5.00 0.23
CA VAL A 14 8.98 -4.14 -0.36
C VAL A 14 9.42 -3.19 0.75
N ARG A 15 10.67 -3.28 1.23
CA ARG A 15 11.21 -2.28 2.15
C ARG A 15 11.16 -0.93 1.44
N GLY A 16 10.25 -0.05 1.87
CA GLY A 16 10.19 1.32 1.37
C GLY A 16 11.48 2.07 1.71
N GLN A 17 11.81 3.08 0.91
CA GLN A 17 12.93 3.96 1.22
C GLN A 17 12.73 4.57 2.62
N PRO A 18 13.78 4.58 3.47
CA PRO A 18 13.68 5.13 4.82
C PRO A 18 13.38 6.64 4.77
N ARG A 19 12.39 7.10 5.56
CA ARG A 19 11.99 8.51 5.62
C ARG A 19 12.34 9.09 6.99
N ILE A 20 12.93 10.29 6.97
CA ILE A 20 13.18 11.09 8.18
C ILE A 20 11.83 11.42 8.83
N GLY A 21 11.75 11.27 10.15
CA GLY A 21 10.55 11.51 10.95
C GLY A 21 10.21 12.99 11.13
N TRP A 22 10.13 13.79 10.07
CA TRP A 22 9.82 15.24 10.16
C TRP A 22 8.53 15.55 10.92
N GLY A 23 7.57 14.60 10.94
CA GLY A 23 6.32 14.73 11.70
C GLY A 23 6.49 14.64 13.22
N ALA A 24 7.65 14.21 13.73
CA ALA A 24 7.98 14.18 15.15
C ALA A 24 8.67 15.48 15.64
N LEU A 25 8.75 16.51 14.78
CA LEU A 25 9.40 17.77 15.12
C LEU A 25 8.56 18.55 16.15
N THR A 26 9.05 18.55 17.39
CA THR A 26 8.57 19.38 18.50
C THR A 26 9.54 20.55 18.76
N LYS A 27 9.14 21.54 19.56
CA LYS A 27 10.00 22.68 19.91
C LYS A 27 11.34 22.24 20.52
N TYR A 28 11.32 21.23 21.41
CA TYR A 28 12.53 20.69 22.04
C TYR A 28 13.47 20.04 21.01
N THR A 29 12.94 19.17 20.15
CA THR A 29 13.74 18.50 19.10
C THR A 29 14.25 19.47 18.03
N ALA A 30 13.56 20.60 17.81
CA ALA A 30 14.03 21.65 16.92
C ALA A 30 15.27 22.34 17.49
N LEU A 31 15.26 22.68 18.78
CA LEU A 31 16.43 23.25 19.47
C LEU A 31 17.61 22.27 19.50
N GLU A 32 17.34 20.98 19.72
CA GLU A 32 18.38 19.95 19.66
C GLU A 32 18.98 19.81 18.26
N LEU A 33 18.13 19.86 17.22
CA LEU A 33 18.57 19.85 15.82
C LEU A 33 19.39 21.09 15.47
N GLU A 34 18.97 22.28 15.91
CA GLU A 34 19.71 23.52 15.74
C GLU A 34 21.08 23.47 16.42
N GLY A 35 21.14 22.95 17.66
CA GLY A 35 22.40 22.71 18.37
C GLY A 35 23.33 21.78 17.59
N LYS A 36 22.82 20.67 17.03
CA LYS A 36 23.60 19.77 16.19
C LYS A 36 24.08 20.45 14.91
N LEU A 37 23.23 21.21 14.23
CA LEU A 37 23.60 21.95 13.02
C LEU A 37 24.67 23.01 13.31
N ALA A 38 24.63 23.65 14.47
CA ALA A 38 25.65 24.59 14.92
C ALA A 38 26.99 23.90 15.19
N THR A 39 27.00 22.66 15.73
CA THR A 39 28.24 21.89 15.93
C THR A 39 28.86 21.37 14.62
N ILE A 40 28.05 21.15 13.58
CA ILE A 40 28.52 20.82 12.24
C ILE A 40 29.15 22.06 11.55
N GLY A 41 29.21 23.20 12.24
CA GLY A 41 29.74 24.49 11.82
C GLY A 41 31.19 24.47 11.35
N SER A 42 31.39 23.99 10.14
CA SER A 42 32.31 24.47 9.12
C SER A 42 31.80 23.94 7.79
N TRP A 43 30.88 24.70 7.16
CA TRP A 43 30.35 24.34 5.86
C TRP A 43 31.48 24.54 4.86
N LYS A 44 32.06 23.42 4.41
CA LYS A 44 33.18 23.40 3.47
C LYS A 44 32.82 24.25 2.25
N SER A 45 33.42 25.43 2.14
CA SER A 45 33.10 26.44 1.14
C SER A 45 34.00 26.36 -0.08
N ASP A 46 34.38 25.15 -0.50
CA ASP A 46 35.25 24.95 -1.67
C ASP A 46 34.55 24.03 -2.68
N GLY A 47 34.10 24.63 -3.79
CA GLY A 47 33.56 23.89 -4.94
C GLY A 47 32.40 24.57 -5.68
N ASP A 48 31.87 23.85 -6.66
CA ASP A 48 30.67 24.21 -7.42
C ASP A 48 29.43 24.34 -6.51
N ALA A 49 28.59 25.36 -6.78
CA ALA A 49 27.44 25.69 -5.97
C ALA A 49 26.45 24.53 -5.82
N ASN A 50 26.26 23.71 -6.88
CA ASN A 50 25.39 22.54 -6.80
C ASN A 50 25.96 21.46 -5.88
N GLY A 51 27.29 21.25 -5.90
CA GLY A 51 27.99 20.38 -4.95
C GLY A 51 27.94 20.88 -3.50
N MET A 52 27.98 22.20 -3.30
CA MET A 52 27.80 22.79 -1.97
C MET A 52 26.40 22.54 -1.43
N TRP A 53 25.36 22.81 -2.22
CA TRP A 53 23.97 22.62 -1.79
C TRP A 53 23.63 21.16 -1.50
N THR A 54 24.18 20.21 -2.27
CA THR A 54 24.00 18.77 -1.99
C THR A 54 24.67 18.37 -0.69
N THR A 55 25.91 18.80 -0.46
CA THR A 55 26.65 18.54 0.79
C THR A 55 25.91 19.10 2.00
N THR A 56 25.47 20.35 1.92
CA THR A 56 24.68 21.00 2.99
C THR A 56 23.36 20.26 3.23
N ALA A 57 22.64 19.90 2.17
CA ALA A 57 21.39 19.16 2.28
C ALA A 57 21.60 17.77 2.90
N ASP A 58 22.71 17.09 2.60
CA ASP A 58 23.05 15.80 3.19
C ASP A 58 23.41 15.93 4.67
N CYS A 59 24.20 16.95 5.06
CA CYS A 59 24.45 17.25 6.47
C CYS A 59 23.16 17.52 7.25
N ILE A 60 22.21 18.27 6.68
CA ILE A 60 20.90 18.52 7.30
C ILE A 60 20.10 17.23 7.43
N ARG A 61 20.10 16.38 6.39
CA ARG A 61 19.40 15.09 6.41
C ARG A 61 19.99 14.19 7.49
N GLU A 62 21.31 14.08 7.61
CA GLU A 62 21.96 13.23 8.60
C GLU A 62 21.69 13.72 10.03
N ALA A 63 21.85 15.02 10.29
CA ALA A 63 21.50 15.59 11.60
C ALA A 63 20.03 15.32 11.96
N ALA A 64 19.12 15.47 10.99
CA ALA A 64 17.71 15.19 11.19
C ALA A 64 17.41 13.68 11.36
N ARG A 65 18.17 12.78 10.71
CA ARG A 65 18.05 11.33 10.94
C ARG A 65 18.45 10.95 12.35
N GLU A 66 19.48 11.59 12.90
CA GLU A 66 19.94 11.31 14.26
C GLU A 66 18.97 11.84 15.32
N VAL A 67 18.43 13.05 15.14
CA VAL A 67 17.53 13.68 16.13
C VAL A 67 16.11 13.13 16.03
N LEU A 68 15.56 13.07 14.82
CA LEU A 68 14.16 12.69 14.60
C LEU A 68 13.98 11.20 14.32
N GLY A 69 15.09 10.47 14.18
CA GLY A 69 15.08 9.07 13.79
C GLY A 69 14.68 8.86 12.33
N VAL A 70 14.88 7.62 11.90
CA VAL A 70 14.44 7.15 10.59
C VAL A 70 13.26 6.22 10.77
N SER A 71 12.08 6.67 10.32
CA SER A 71 10.96 5.77 10.19
C SER A 71 11.20 4.80 9.04
N LYS A 72 10.99 3.50 9.30
CA LYS A 72 10.93 2.49 8.26
C LYS A 72 9.72 2.84 7.40
N GLY A 73 9.96 3.40 6.22
CA GLY A 73 8.91 3.97 5.38
C GLY A 73 7.78 2.98 5.16
N TYR A 74 6.66 3.18 5.85
CA TYR A 74 5.40 2.49 5.57
C TYR A 74 4.77 3.19 4.37
N LEU A 75 5.23 2.86 3.18
CA LEU A 75 4.64 3.36 1.95
C LEU A 75 3.75 2.29 1.33
N GLY A 76 2.43 2.47 1.51
CA GLY A 76 1.48 2.20 0.43
C GLY A 76 0.99 0.77 0.25
N GLY A 77 0.92 -0.04 1.31
CA GLY A 77 0.40 -1.41 1.22
C GLY A 77 -1.13 -1.56 1.11
N HIS A 78 -1.90 -0.47 0.94
CA HIS A 78 -3.38 -0.55 0.99
C HIS A 78 -4.12 0.13 -0.19
N ARG A 79 -3.43 0.56 -1.26
CA ARG A 79 -4.11 1.04 -2.48
C ARG A 79 -4.86 -0.07 -3.23
N GLY A 80 -4.50 -1.33 -3.01
CA GLY A 80 -5.11 -2.48 -3.70
C GLY A 80 -6.52 -2.84 -3.21
N ASN A 81 -6.89 -2.47 -1.98
CA ASN A 81 -8.07 -3.01 -1.29
C ASN A 81 -9.15 -1.95 -0.99
N TRP A 82 -8.93 -0.68 -1.34
CA TRP A 82 -9.90 0.39 -1.10
C TRP A 82 -11.25 0.24 -1.85
N TRP A 83 -11.30 -0.61 -2.90
CA TRP A 83 -12.53 -1.00 -3.60
C TRP A 83 -13.08 -2.34 -3.11
N TRP A 84 -12.39 -3.02 -2.18
CA TRP A 84 -12.85 -4.28 -1.61
C TRP A 84 -14.02 -4.02 -0.64
N ASN A 85 -15.12 -4.74 -0.81
CA ASN A 85 -16.32 -4.61 0.02
C ASN A 85 -16.94 -6.00 0.26
N ASP A 86 -17.92 -6.06 1.17
CA ASP A 86 -18.57 -7.31 1.57
C ASP A 86 -19.21 -8.05 0.40
N VAL A 87 -19.74 -7.31 -0.58
CA VAL A 87 -20.32 -7.89 -1.81
C VAL A 87 -19.26 -8.61 -2.63
N VAL A 88 -18.08 -8.01 -2.81
CA VAL A 88 -16.94 -8.62 -3.49
C VAL A 88 -16.45 -9.85 -2.72
N GLN A 89 -16.35 -9.75 -1.40
CA GLN A 89 -15.91 -10.85 -0.55
C GLN A 89 -16.86 -12.05 -0.67
N SER A 90 -18.17 -11.85 -0.46
CA SER A 90 -19.18 -12.89 -0.53
C SER A 90 -19.19 -13.60 -1.89
N LYS A 91 -19.03 -12.86 -3.00
CA LYS A 91 -18.97 -13.46 -4.34
C LYS A 91 -17.67 -14.24 -4.59
N VAL A 92 -16.54 -13.77 -4.06
CA VAL A 92 -15.27 -14.50 -4.14
C VAL A 92 -15.30 -15.77 -3.30
N GLU A 93 -15.93 -15.75 -2.13
CA GLU A 93 -16.12 -16.93 -1.29
C GLU A 93 -17.06 -17.95 -1.93
N ALA A 94 -18.17 -17.51 -2.54
CA ALA A 94 -19.05 -18.39 -3.32
C ALA A 94 -18.32 -19.06 -4.48
N LYS A 95 -17.46 -18.31 -5.20
CA LYS A 95 -16.58 -18.87 -6.25
C LYS A 95 -15.62 -19.92 -5.69
N LYS A 96 -15.00 -19.68 -4.53
CA LYS A 96 -14.09 -20.64 -3.88
C LYS A 96 -14.84 -21.91 -3.46
N ALA A 97 -16.03 -21.77 -2.88
CA ALA A 97 -16.87 -22.89 -2.47
C ALA A 97 -17.30 -23.75 -3.68
N ALA A 98 -17.69 -23.12 -4.78
CA ALA A 98 -18.01 -23.83 -6.02
C ALA A 98 -16.79 -24.57 -6.60
N PHE A 99 -15.61 -23.96 -6.55
CA PHE A 99 -14.37 -24.62 -6.97
C PHE A 99 -14.02 -25.83 -6.08
N LEU A 100 -14.18 -25.71 -4.76
CA LEU A 100 -13.98 -26.84 -3.84
C LEU A 100 -14.96 -27.98 -4.12
N LYS A 101 -16.24 -27.69 -4.39
CA LYS A 101 -17.23 -28.70 -4.80
C LYS A 101 -16.84 -29.38 -6.11
N LEU A 102 -16.32 -28.62 -7.08
CA LEU A 102 -15.82 -29.16 -8.34
C LEU A 102 -14.58 -30.06 -8.16
N VAL A 103 -13.66 -29.70 -7.27
CA VAL A 103 -12.46 -30.52 -7.00
C VAL A 103 -12.82 -31.79 -6.25
N LYS A 104 -13.80 -31.74 -5.34
CA LYS A 104 -14.25 -32.89 -4.54
C LYS A 104 -15.21 -33.83 -5.26
N SER A 105 -15.73 -33.49 -6.44
CA SER A 105 -16.67 -34.37 -7.15
C SER A 105 -15.97 -35.57 -7.79
N THR A 106 -16.43 -36.76 -7.41
CA THR A 106 -15.90 -38.05 -7.90
C THR A 106 -16.64 -38.54 -9.15
N GLY A 107 -17.94 -38.25 -9.30
CA GLY A 107 -18.76 -38.67 -10.45
C GLY A 107 -18.75 -37.68 -11.62
N GLU A 108 -18.80 -38.18 -12.85
CA GLU A 108 -18.75 -37.35 -14.07
C GLU A 108 -19.91 -36.35 -14.18
N GLU A 109 -21.12 -36.77 -13.84
CA GLU A 109 -22.32 -35.93 -13.92
C GLU A 109 -22.29 -34.80 -12.88
N GLN A 110 -21.88 -35.10 -11.65
CA GLN A 110 -21.64 -34.10 -10.61
C GLN A 110 -20.53 -33.13 -11.01
N ARG A 111 -19.49 -33.62 -11.70
CA ARG A 111 -18.39 -32.79 -12.20
C ARG A 111 -18.85 -31.84 -13.31
N ARG A 112 -19.74 -32.26 -14.21
CA ARG A 112 -20.38 -31.39 -15.23
C ARG A 112 -21.22 -30.29 -14.57
N ALA A 113 -22.10 -30.66 -13.64
CA ALA A 113 -22.93 -29.70 -12.91
C ALA A 113 -22.11 -28.69 -12.09
N ASN A 114 -21.09 -29.15 -11.35
CA ASN A 114 -20.21 -28.29 -10.56
C ASN A 114 -19.34 -27.38 -11.43
N LYS A 115 -19.00 -27.80 -12.65
CA LYS A 115 -18.23 -26.99 -13.60
C LYS A 115 -19.04 -25.78 -14.08
N GLU A 116 -20.33 -25.96 -14.37
CA GLU A 116 -21.20 -24.85 -14.74
C GLU A 116 -21.42 -23.89 -13.55
N ARG A 117 -21.72 -24.43 -12.35
CA ARG A 117 -21.86 -23.62 -11.12
C ARG A 117 -20.61 -22.80 -10.80
N TYR A 118 -19.41 -23.36 -11.02
CA TYR A 118 -18.16 -22.62 -10.84
C TYR A 118 -17.98 -21.51 -11.89
N LYS A 119 -18.34 -21.75 -13.16
CA LYS A 119 -18.27 -20.72 -14.21
C LYS A 119 -19.19 -19.55 -13.89
N GLU A 120 -20.40 -19.82 -13.43
CA GLU A 120 -21.38 -18.81 -12.99
C GLU A 120 -20.82 -17.99 -11.83
N ALA A 121 -20.43 -18.63 -10.73
CA ALA A 121 -19.85 -17.94 -9.57
C ALA A 121 -18.59 -17.14 -9.93
N ARG A 122 -17.78 -17.64 -10.86
CA ARG A 122 -16.61 -16.91 -11.38
C ARG A 122 -17.00 -15.65 -12.16
N ARG A 123 -18.06 -15.71 -13.00
CA ARG A 123 -18.59 -14.56 -13.73
C ARG A 123 -19.16 -13.53 -12.75
N GLU A 124 -19.95 -13.96 -11.78
CA GLU A 124 -20.52 -13.07 -10.77
C GLU A 124 -19.46 -12.35 -9.94
N ALA A 125 -18.43 -13.06 -9.48
CA ALA A 125 -17.31 -12.45 -8.78
C ALA A 125 -16.58 -11.41 -9.65
N LYS A 126 -16.41 -11.70 -10.95
CA LYS A 126 -15.78 -10.76 -11.90
C LYS A 126 -16.62 -9.49 -12.05
N VAL A 127 -17.94 -9.61 -12.16
CA VAL A 127 -18.86 -8.47 -12.24
C VAL A 127 -18.86 -7.66 -10.95
N ALA A 128 -18.90 -8.31 -9.77
CA ALA A 128 -18.86 -7.63 -8.49
C ALA A 128 -17.56 -6.82 -8.31
N VAL A 129 -16.41 -7.42 -8.66
CA VAL A 129 -15.10 -6.74 -8.65
C VAL A 129 -15.10 -5.54 -9.60
N MET A 130 -15.65 -5.67 -10.80
CA MET A 130 -15.74 -4.57 -11.75
C MET A 130 -16.63 -3.44 -11.22
N LYS A 131 -17.84 -3.74 -10.72
CA LYS A 131 -18.75 -2.75 -10.13
C LYS A 131 -18.11 -2.02 -8.96
N ALA A 132 -17.45 -2.74 -8.06
CA ALA A 132 -16.79 -2.15 -6.90
C ALA A 132 -15.62 -1.24 -7.30
N LYS A 133 -14.81 -1.65 -8.29
CA LYS A 133 -13.77 -0.81 -8.87
C LYS A 133 -14.35 0.43 -9.53
N THR A 134 -15.36 0.28 -10.39
CA THR A 134 -16.00 1.41 -11.08
C THR A 134 -16.61 2.40 -10.11
N ALA A 135 -17.30 1.92 -9.05
CA ALA A 135 -17.86 2.78 -8.02
C ALA A 135 -16.77 3.52 -7.22
N ALA A 136 -15.68 2.84 -6.85
CA ALA A 136 -14.56 3.47 -6.15
C ALA A 136 -13.84 4.53 -7.01
N PHE A 137 -13.60 4.24 -8.28
CA PHE A 137 -12.98 5.18 -9.22
C PHE A 137 -13.92 6.32 -9.63
N GLY A 138 -15.23 6.09 -9.69
CA GLY A 138 -16.25 7.13 -9.90
C GLY A 138 -16.21 8.18 -8.79
N ARG A 139 -16.26 7.74 -7.53
CA ARG A 139 -16.16 8.62 -6.35
C ARG A 139 -14.85 9.43 -6.32
N GLN A 140 -13.74 8.87 -6.79
CA GLN A 140 -12.47 9.60 -6.87
C GLN A 140 -12.52 10.79 -7.85
N LYS A 141 -13.25 10.66 -8.96
CA LYS A 141 -13.42 11.75 -9.94
C LYS A 141 -14.24 12.89 -9.36
N ASP A 142 -15.24 12.59 -8.53
CA ASP A 142 -16.09 13.61 -7.89
C ASP A 142 -15.35 14.39 -6.81
N ILE A 143 -14.51 13.72 -6.01
CA ILE A 143 -13.63 14.37 -5.01
C ILE A 143 -12.62 15.33 -5.68
N ARG A 144 -12.09 14.97 -6.86
CA ARG A 144 -11.18 15.85 -7.63
C ARG A 144 -11.88 17.10 -8.17
N LYS A 145 -13.17 17.04 -8.49
CA LYS A 145 -13.97 18.19 -8.96
C LYS A 145 -14.32 19.16 -7.82
N LEU A 146 -14.56 18.65 -6.61
CA LEU A 146 -14.90 19.47 -5.45
C LEU A 146 -13.68 20.18 -4.82
N GLY A 147 -12.46 19.66 -5.02
CA GLY A 147 -11.22 20.29 -4.55
C GLY A 147 -10.74 21.52 -5.35
N GLY A 148 -11.40 21.85 -6.47
CA GLY A 148 -11.04 22.96 -7.36
C GLY A 148 -11.71 24.31 -7.05
N ARG A 149 -12.50 24.42 -5.98
CA ARG A 149 -13.02 25.69 -5.47
C ARG A 149 -12.44 25.97 -4.09
N ARG A 150 -11.22 26.51 -4.05
CA ARG A 150 -10.82 27.41 -2.96
C ARG A 150 -10.72 28.81 -3.57
N LYS A 151 -11.53 29.71 -3.01
CA LYS A 151 -11.46 31.16 -3.22
C LYS A 151 -10.10 31.68 -2.79
#